data_AF-A0A6J6NB89-F1
#
_entry.id   AF-A0A6J6NB89-F1
#
_cell.length_a   1.000
_cell.length_b   1.000
_cell.length_c   1.000
_cell.angle_alpha   90.00
_cell.angle_beta   90.00
_cell.angle_gamma   90.00
#
_symmetry.space_group_name_H-M   'P 1'
#
loop_
_entity.id
_entity.type
_entity.pdbx_description
1 polymer ?
#
loop_
_entity_poly.entity_id
_entity_poly.type
_entity_poly.pdbx_seq_one_letter_code
_entity_poly.pdbx_strand_id
1 'polypeptide(L)' 'MLYDDRRAVSPGIKFNDSELIGVPTIVVVGKRLVEGFIEVKDRRTGERTDIAMADAVSALLAVCEQ' A
#
# COMPACT_ATOMS: atom_id res chain seq x y z
N MET A 1 -5.13 4.09 10.30
CA MET A 1 -3.98 4.11 9.37
C MET A 1 -2.72 3.75 10.15
N LEU A 2 -1.90 2.82 9.65
CA LEU A 2 -0.61 2.42 10.23
C LEU A 2 0.50 2.80 9.24
N TYR A 3 1.57 3.42 9.73
CA TYR A 3 2.75 3.76 8.93
C TYR A 3 3.93 2.89 9.37
N ASP A 4 4.51 2.12 8.45
CA ASP A 4 5.73 1.34 8.70
C ASP A 4 6.97 2.06 8.15
N ASP A 5 7.49 2.99 8.96
CA ASP A 5 8.70 3.77 8.68
C ASP A 5 9.97 3.17 9.29
N ARG A 6 9.91 1.92 9.78
CA ARG A 6 11.06 1.22 10.40
C ARG A 6 12.26 1.27 9.47
N ARG A 7 13.40 1.74 10.00
CA ARG A 7 14.69 1.82 9.29
C ARG A 7 15.39 0.46 9.32
N ALA A 8 16.27 0.22 8.35
CA ALA A 8 17.06 -1.01 8.22
C ALA A 8 16.25 -2.32 8.11
N VAL A 9 14.94 -2.23 7.80
CA VAL A 9 14.07 -3.37 7.51
C VAL A 9 13.77 -3.39 6.01
N SER A 10 13.93 -4.55 5.36
CA SER A 10 13.66 -4.68 3.92
C SER A 10 12.16 -4.57 3.63
N PRO A 11 11.75 -4.06 2.45
CA PRO A 11 10.33 -3.97 2.09
C PRO A 11 9.57 -5.29 2.19
N GLY A 12 10.23 -6.41 1.85
CA GLY A 12 9.63 -7.75 1.95
C GLY A 12 9.22 -8.12 3.38
N ILE A 13 10.03 -7.75 4.39
CA ILE A 13 9.67 -7.98 5.80
C ILE A 13 8.48 -7.11 6.19
N LYS A 14 8.44 -5.85 5.75
CA LYS A 14 7.30 -4.96 6.00
C LYS A 14 5.99 -5.48 5.41
N PHE A 15 6.06 -6.04 4.20
CA PHE A 15 4.91 -6.67 3.55
C PHE A 15 4.44 -7.90 4.32
N ASN A 16 5.37 -8.78 4.72
CA ASN A 16 5.04 -9.95 5.52
C ASN A 16 4.37 -9.57 6.85
N ASP A 17 4.89 -8.57 7.56
CA ASP A 17 4.31 -8.11 8.82
C ASP A 17 2.90 -7.53 8.62
N SER A 18 2.69 -6.73 7.58
CA SER A 18 1.38 -6.16 7.24
C SER A 18 0.36 -7.25 6.88
N GLU A 19 0.80 -8.29 6.17
CA GLU A 19 -0.04 -9.45 5.85
C GLU A 19 -0.34 -10.30 7.08
N LEU A 20 0.64 -10.50 7.96
CA LEU A 20 0.52 -11.30 9.18
C LEU A 20 -0.49 -10.71 10.15
N ILE A 21 -0.49 -9.38 10.34
CA ILE A 21 -1.44 -8.69 11.22
C ILE A 21 -2.80 -8.42 10.55
N GLY A 22 -2.98 -8.83 9.29
CA GLY A 22 -4.26 -8.76 8.60
C GLY A 22 -4.63 -7.38 8.05
N VAL A 23 -3.65 -6.53 7.68
CA VAL A 23 -3.94 -5.24 7.05
C VAL A 23 -4.69 -5.48 5.72
N PRO A 24 -5.94 -5.01 5.56
CA PRO A 24 -6.76 -5.34 4.38
C PRO A 24 -6.23 -4.67 3.10
N THR A 25 -5.79 -3.43 3.22
CA THR A 25 -5.30 -2.59 2.12
C THR A 25 -3.90 -2.10 2.44
N ILE A 26 -2.92 -2.47 1.60
CA ILE A 26 -1.52 -2.11 1.79
C ILE A 26 -1.14 -1.08 0.73
N VAL A 27 -0.75 0.12 1.17
CA VAL A 27 -0.30 1.20 0.29
C VAL A 27 1.22 1.26 0.31
N VAL A 28 1.85 1.16 -0.86
CA VAL A 28 3.30 1.18 -1.01
C VAL A 28 3.72 2.44 -1.74
N VAL A 29 4.48 3.28 -1.03
CA VAL A 29 5.12 4.46 -1.60
C VAL A 29 6.57 4.09 -1.92
N GLY A 30 6.84 3.83 -3.20
CA GLY A 30 8.12 3.29 -3.67
C GLY A 30 8.81 4.15 -4.72
N LYS A 31 9.64 3.50 -5.55
CA LYS A 31 10.46 4.17 -6.57
C LYS A 31 9.63 4.96 -7.60
N ARG A 32 8.43 4.47 -7.93
CA ARG A 32 7.54 5.08 -8.92
C ARG A 32 6.82 6.34 -8.43
N LEU A 33 7.06 6.75 -7.19
CA LEU A 33 6.57 8.05 -6.72
C LEU A 33 7.12 9.21 -7.58
N VAL A 34 8.34 9.08 -8.12
CA VAL A 34 8.92 10.09 -9.01
C VAL A 34 8.17 10.22 -10.35
N GLU A 35 7.43 9.19 -10.74
CA GLU A 35 6.53 9.18 -11.90
C GLU A 35 5.10 9.60 -11.51
N GLY A 36 4.85 9.88 -10.22
CA GLY A 36 3.55 10.26 -9.71
C GLY A 36 2.63 9.09 -9.39
N PHE A 37 3.15 7.90 -9.10
CA PHE A 37 2.35 6.71 -8.78
C PHE A 37 2.65 6.13 -7.39
N ILE A 38 1.62 5.55 -6.79
CA ILE A 38 1.68 4.67 -5.62
C ILE A 38 1.12 3.29 -6.00
N GLU A 39 1.53 2.24 -5.31
CA GLU A 39 0.93 0.91 -5.48
C GLU A 39 -0.06 0.65 -4.34
N VAL A 40 -1.24 0.16 -4.67
CA VAL A 40 -2.22 -0.33 -3.69
C VAL A 40 -2.39 -1.83 -3.89
N LYS A 41 -2.23 -2.58 -2.80
CA LYS A 41 -2.40 -4.04 -2.77
C LYS A 41 -3.63 -4.42 -1.95
N ASP A 42 -4.51 -5.22 -2.53
CA ASP A 42 -5.57 -5.94 -1.81
C ASP A 42 -4.94 -7.20 -1.19
N ARG A 43 -5.00 -7.34 0.14
CA ARG A 43 -4.44 -8.51 0.83
C ARG A 43 -5.21 -9.79 0.52
N ARG A 44 -6.53 -9.72 0.40
CA ARG A 44 -7.42 -10.88 0.21
C ARG A 44 -7.21 -11.50 -1.16
N THR A 45 -7.08 -10.69 -2.20
CA THR A 45 -6.90 -11.18 -3.58
C THR A 45 -5.42 -11.26 -3.99
N GLY A 46 -4.56 -10.48 -3.36
CA GLY A 46 -3.16 -10.30 -3.75
C GLY A 46 -2.96 -9.35 -4.92
N GLU A 47 -4.04 -8.79 -5.48
CA GLU A 47 -4.00 -7.86 -6.62
C GLU A 47 -3.26 -6.57 -6.25
N ARG A 48 -2.51 -6.05 -7.22
CA ARG A 48 -1.73 -4.81 -7.10
C ARG A 48 -2.12 -3.88 -8.22
N THR A 49 -2.46 -2.65 -7.87
CA THR A 49 -2.84 -1.61 -8.83
C THR A 49 -2.00 -0.37 -8.59
N ASP A 50 -1.41 0.17 -9.66
CA ASP A 50 -0.81 1.50 -9.61
C ASP A 50 -1.91 2.55 -9.65
N ILE A 51 -1.87 3.46 -8.69
CA ILE A 51 -2.80 4.59 -8.59
C ILE A 51 -1.98 5.87 -8.75
N ALA A 52 -2.47 6.77 -9.60
CA ALA A 52 -1.89 8.10 -9.70
C ALA A 52 -1.98 8.78 -8.32
N MET A 53 -0.89 9.37 -7.85
CA MET A 53 -0.80 10.00 -6.53
C MET A 53 -1.88 11.10 -6.34
N ALA A 54 -2.26 11.76 -7.44
CA ALA A 54 -3.33 12.76 -7.44
C ALA A 54 -4.70 12.17 -7.05
N ASP A 55 -4.96 10.90 -7.36
CA ASP A 55 -6.22 10.20 -7.12
C ASP A 55 -6.17 9.29 -5.89
N ALA A 56 -5.05 9.29 -5.15
CA ALA A 56 -4.82 8.34 -4.06
C ALA A 56 -5.92 8.37 -2.99
N VAL A 57 -6.35 9.56 -2.57
CA VAL A 57 -7.34 9.71 -1.49
C VAL A 57 -8.71 9.19 -1.94
N SER A 58 -9.19 9.60 -3.12
CA SER A 58 -10.49 9.17 -3.63
C SER A 58 -10.52 7.67 -3.88
N ALA A 59 -9.46 7.11 -4.45
CA ALA A 59 -9.37 5.67 -4.69
C ALA A 59 -9.34 4.87 -3.37
N LEU A 60 -8.59 5.32 -2.36
CA LEU A 60 -8.49 4.61 -1.08
C LEU A 60 -9.80 4.67 -0.27
N LEU A 61 -10.56 5.77 -0.34
CA LEU A 61 -11.89 5.83 0.27
C LEU A 61 -12.82 4.79 -0.34
N ALA A 62 -12.85 4.68 -1.67
CA ALA A 62 -13.68 3.70 -2.36
C ALA A 62 -13.34 2.24 -2.02
N VAL A 63 -12.07 1.95 -1.68
CA VAL A 63 -11.61 0.61 -1.31
C VAL A 63 -11.84 0.31 0.17
N CYS A 64 -11.66 1.30 1.06
CA CYS A 64 -11.75 1.11 2.51
C CYS A 64 -13.18 1.19 3.07
N GLU A 65 -14.13 1.75 2.32
CA GLU A 65 -15.56 1.79 2.71
C GLU A 65 -16.32 0.48 2.40
N GLN A 66 -15.65 -0.52 1.83
CA GLN A 66 -16.22 -1.83 1.50
C GLN A 66 -16.12 -2.85 2.63
#